data_AF-A0A5J5I0I5-F1
#
_entry.id   AF-A0A5J5I0I5-F1
#
_cell.length_a   1.000
_cell.length_b   1.000
_cell.length_c   1.000
_cell.angle_alpha   90.00
_cell.angle_beta   90.00
_cell.angle_gamma   90.00
#
_symmetry.space_group_name_H-M   'P 1'
#
loop_
_entity.id
_entity.type
_entity.pdbx_description
1 polymer ?
#
loop_
_entity_poly.entity_id
_entity_poly.type
_entity_poly.pdbx_seq_one_letter_code
_entity_poly.pdbx_strand_id
1 'polypeptide(L)' 'MRISVAHCREQEALHRGKALSEPLENRRKIALAAAKAWAVEAALAEKVASRVGALNILDAAIALEFAMETKSGMAE' A
#
# COMPACT_ATOMS: atom_id res chain seq x y z
N MET A 1 10.06 2.55 7.47
CA MET A 1 8.96 3.34 6.89
C MET A 1 8.32 2.48 5.79
N ARG A 2 7.03 2.12 5.89
CA ARG A 2 6.34 1.42 4.78
C ARG A 2 5.85 2.49 3.80
N ILE A 3 6.17 2.33 2.51
CA ILE A 3 5.68 3.24 1.49
C ILE A 3 4.20 2.94 1.26
N SER A 4 3.35 3.97 1.35
CA SER A 4 1.91 3.82 1.13
C SER A 4 1.60 3.76 -0.37
N VAL A 5 0.48 3.13 -0.73
CA VAL A 5 -0.04 3.12 -2.10
C VAL A 5 -0.18 4.55 -2.64
N ALA A 6 -0.67 5.47 -1.81
CA ALA A 6 -0.83 6.88 -2.16
C ALA A 6 0.49 7.53 -2.55
N HIS A 7 1.56 7.29 -1.79
CA HIS A 7 2.89 7.83 -2.10
C HIS A 7 3.43 7.27 -3.43
N CYS A 8 3.30 5.95 -3.66
CA CYS A 8 3.74 5.36 -4.92
C CYS A 8 3.00 5.95 -6.13
N ARG A 9 1.68 6.18 -6.00
CA ARG A 9 0.86 6.81 -7.05
C ARG A 9 1.21 8.27 -7.28
N GLU A 10 1.50 9.02 -6.23
CA GLU A 10 1.97 10.40 -6.33
C GLU A 10 3.31 10.48 -7.09
N GLN A 11 4.27 9.60 -6.77
CA GLN A 11 5.55 9.53 -7.48
C GLN A 11 5.38 9.10 -8.94
N GLU A 12 4.50 8.12 -9.23
CA GLU A 12 4.15 7.75 -10.60
C GLU A 12 3.65 8.97 -11.39
N ALA A 13 2.70 9.71 -10.85
CA ALA A 13 2.13 10.90 -11.49
C ALA A 13 3.19 11.99 -11.70
N LEU A 14 4.04 12.24 -10.71
CA LEU A 14 5.15 13.19 -10.80
C LEU A 14 6.09 12.84 -11.95
N HIS A 15 6.49 11.58 -12.07
CA HIS A 15 7.42 11.14 -13.11
C HIS A 15 6.78 11.11 -14.51
N ARG A 16 5.49 10.79 -14.62
CA ARG A 16 4.74 10.97 -15.86
C ARG A 16 4.68 12.44 -16.27
N GLY A 17 4.41 13.34 -15.33
CA GLY A 17 4.42 14.79 -15.56
C GLY A 17 5.77 15.28 -16.08
N LYS A 18 6.87 14.85 -15.44
CA LYS A 18 8.24 15.16 -15.88
C LYS A 18 8.53 14.67 -17.30
N ALA A 19 8.05 13.49 -17.67
CA ALA A 19 8.24 12.95 -19.01
C ALA A 19 7.55 13.79 -20.10
N LEU A 20 6.43 14.45 -19.78
CA LEU A 20 5.70 15.31 -20.71
C LEU A 20 6.40 16.66 -20.93
N SER A 21 7.01 17.23 -19.89
CA SER A 21 7.69 18.53 -19.96
C SER A 21 9.13 18.47 -20.47
N GLU A 22 9.71 17.28 -20.58
CA GLU A 22 11.15 17.12 -20.82
C GLU A 22 11.47 17.12 -22.33
N PRO A 23 12.30 18.06 -22.83
CA PRO A 23 12.62 18.14 -24.26
C PRO A 23 13.53 17.01 -24.73
N LEU A 24 14.40 16.46 -23.89
CA LEU A 24 15.37 15.46 -24.31
C LEU A 24 14.80 14.04 -24.23
N GLU A 25 14.82 13.30 -25.36
CA GLU A 25 14.21 11.97 -25.46
C GLU A 25 14.79 10.96 -24.45
N ASN A 26 16.10 10.99 -24.22
CA ASN A 26 16.76 10.14 -23.22
C ASN A 26 16.20 10.38 -21.82
N ARG A 27 15.97 11.64 -21.43
CA ARG A 27 15.42 12.01 -20.13
C ARG A 27 13.94 11.68 -20.03
N ARG A 28 13.16 11.81 -21.12
CA ARG A 28 11.77 11.30 -21.17
C ARG A 28 11.72 9.80 -20.90
N LYS A 29 12.60 9.01 -21.56
CA LYS A 29 12.67 7.55 -21.36
C LYS A 29 12.97 7.20 -19.90
N ILE A 30 13.91 7.89 -19.27
CA ILE A 30 14.24 7.70 -17.85
C ILE A 30 13.04 8.04 -16.95
N ALA A 31 12.37 9.17 -17.20
CA ALA A 31 11.20 9.58 -16.43
C ALA A 31 10.04 8.58 -16.56
N LEU A 32 9.78 8.06 -17.77
CA LEU A 32 8.79 7.01 -18.00
C LEU A 32 9.17 5.68 -17.34
N ALA A 33 10.46 5.32 -17.34
CA ALA A 33 10.93 4.13 -16.66
C ALA A 33 10.72 4.23 -15.15
N ALA A 34 11.04 5.39 -14.56
CA ALA A 34 10.77 5.66 -13.15
C ALA A 34 9.27 5.59 -12.83
N ALA A 35 8.41 6.18 -13.67
CA ALA A 35 6.96 6.09 -13.49
C ALA A 35 6.45 4.63 -13.51
N LYS A 36 6.98 3.80 -14.42
CA LYS A 36 6.64 2.36 -14.47
C LYS A 36 7.08 1.62 -13.22
N ALA A 37 8.27 1.91 -12.69
CA ALA A 37 8.75 1.31 -11.45
C ALA A 37 7.84 1.65 -10.26
N TRP A 38 7.44 2.93 -10.14
CA TRP A 38 6.50 3.37 -9.12
C TRP A 38 5.11 2.73 -9.25
N ALA A 39 4.64 2.49 -10.47
CA ALA A 39 3.38 1.78 -10.71
C ALA A 39 3.43 0.33 -10.20
N VAL A 40 4.56 -0.37 -10.40
CA VAL A 40 4.78 -1.72 -9.87
C VAL A 40 4.80 -1.71 -8.34
N GLU A 41 5.51 -0.74 -7.74
CA GLU A 41 5.58 -0.60 -6.28
C GLU A 41 4.20 -0.27 -5.69
N ALA A 42 3.40 0.56 -6.35
CA ALA A 42 2.02 0.84 -5.93
C ALA A 42 1.17 -0.44 -5.87
N ALA A 43 1.28 -1.30 -6.88
CA ALA A 43 0.57 -2.57 -6.92
C ALA A 43 1.04 -3.55 -5.83
N LEU A 44 2.34 -3.55 -5.51
CA LEU A 44 2.87 -4.35 -4.40
C LEU A 44 2.37 -3.82 -3.05
N ALA A 45 2.44 -2.51 -2.84
CA ALA A 45 1.95 -1.86 -1.63
C ALA A 45 0.46 -2.12 -1.41
N GLU A 46 -0.34 -2.15 -2.47
CA GLU A 46 -1.77 -2.46 -2.41
C GLU A 46 -2.01 -3.90 -1.96
N LYS A 47 -1.28 -4.87 -2.53
CA LYS A 47 -1.34 -6.27 -2.09
C LYS A 47 -0.97 -6.43 -0.62
N VAL A 48 0.07 -5.74 -0.16
CA VAL A 48 0.49 -5.77 1.24
C VAL A 48 -0.58 -5.16 2.14
N ALA A 49 -1.13 -4.00 1.76
CA ALA A 49 -2.17 -3.32 2.52
C ALA A 49 -3.42 -4.20 2.66
N SER A 50 -3.88 -4.82 1.57
CA SER A 50 -5.02 -5.74 1.59
C SER A 50 -4.77 -6.94 2.50
N ARG A 51 -3.57 -7.54 2.44
CA ARG A 51 -3.21 -8.66 3.32
C ARG A 51 -3.19 -8.25 4.79
N VAL A 52 -2.59 -7.10 5.11
CA VAL A 52 -2.55 -6.58 6.48
C VAL A 52 -3.95 -6.26 6.99
N GLY A 53 -4.81 -5.67 6.14
CA GLY A 53 -6.21 -5.41 6.49
C GLY A 53 -6.96 -6.68 6.85
N ALA A 54 -6.81 -7.75 6.06
CA ALA A 54 -7.44 -9.04 6.35
C ALA A 54 -6.95 -9.66 7.66
N LEU A 55 -5.64 -9.61 7.94
CA LEU A 55 -5.07 -10.09 9.20
C LEU A 55 -5.61 -9.30 10.40
N ASN A 56 -5.69 -7.98 10.30
CA ASN A 56 -6.22 -7.14 11.38
C ASN A 56 -7.69 -7.48 11.71
N ILE A 57 -8.50 -7.84 10.71
CA ILE A 57 -9.89 -8.26 10.92
C ILE A 57 -9.93 -9.60 11.68
N LEU A 58 -9.07 -10.54 11.30
CA LEU A 58 -8.96 -11.84 11.98
C LEU A 58 -8.51 -11.65 13.44
N ASP A 59 -7.47 -10.85 13.66
CA ASP A 59 -6.96 -10.56 15.00
C ASP A 59 -8.04 -9.89 15.88
N ALA A 60 -8.86 -9.01 15.31
CA ALA A 60 -9.99 -8.40 16.01
C ALA A 60 -11.08 -9.41 16.38
N ALA A 61 -11.37 -10.38 15.51
CA ALA A 61 -12.33 -11.45 15.78
C ALA A 61 -11.83 -12.37 16.90
N ILE A 62 -10.54 -12.74 16.87
CA ILE A 62 -9.89 -13.54 17.91
C ILE A 62 -9.92 -12.80 19.25
N ALA A 63 -9.57 -11.51 19.27
CA ALA A 63 -9.61 -10.71 20.49
C ALA A 63 -11.03 -10.61 21.08
N LEU A 64 -12.06 -10.57 20.22
CA LEU A 64 -13.45 -10.57 20.65
C LEU A 64 -13.84 -11.91 21.29
N GLU A 65 -13.45 -13.04 20.70
CA GLU A 65 -13.69 -14.38 21.24
C GLU A 65 -13.10 -14.53 22.65
N PHE A 66 -11.82 -14.19 22.83
CA PHE A 66 -11.18 -14.20 24.14
C PHE A 66 -11.88 -13.31 25.16
N ALA A 67 -12.36 -12.13 24.74
CA ALA A 67 -13.09 -11.23 25.62
C ALA A 67 -14.46 -11.79 26.04
N MET A 68 -15.12 -12.55 25.17
CA MET A 68 -16.37 -13.23 25.47
C MET A 68 -16.16 -14.41 26.42
N GLU A 69 -15.14 -15.24 26.18
CA GLU A 69 -14.76 -16.34 27.07
C GLU A 69 -14.41 -15.83 28.47
N THR A 70 -13.63 -14.76 28.56
CA THR A 70 -13.26 -14.14 29.84
C THR A 70 -14.51 -13.70 30.61
N LYS A 71 -15.49 -13.08 29.93
CA LYS A 71 -16.75 -12.66 30.57
C LYS A 71 -17.60 -13.84 31.02
N SER A 72 -17.64 -14.92 30.24
CA SER A 72 -18.40 -16.12 30.58
C SER A 72 -17.80 -16.86 31.78
N GLY A 73 -16.47 -17.00 31.82
CA GLY A 73 -15.77 -17.65 32.94
C GLY A 73 -15.73 -16.81 34.23
N MET A 74 -16.04 -15.51 34.17
CA MET A 74 -16.26 -14.66 35.35
C MET A 74 -17.69 -14.70 35.88
N ALA A 75 -18.63 -15.31 35.14
CA ALA A 75 -20.05 -15.38 35.49
C ALA A 75 -20.47 -16.76 36.07
N GLU A 76 -19.57 -17.75 36.06
CA GLU A 76 -19.66 -19.01 36.81
C GLU A 76 -19.00 -18.89 38.18
#